data_AF-A0A518RE86-F1
#
_entry.id   AF-A0A518RE86-F1
#
_cell.length_a   1.000
_cell.length_b   1.000
_cell.length_c   1.000
_cell.angle_alpha   90.00
_cell.angle_beta   90.00
_cell.angle_gamma   90.00
#
_symmetry.space_group_name_H-M   'P 1'
#
loop_
_entity.id
_entity.type
_entity.pdbx_description
1 polymer ?
#
loop_
_entity_poly.entity_id
_entity_poly.type
_entity_poly.pdbx_seq_one_letter_code
_entity_poly.pdbx_strand_id
1 'polypeptide(L)'
;MTVPESGDIPVSSADAFRRAALFASGLLALRQSPRLHELLHELAHQASAPIAGVSVIDGQFCWLPVAIGLDVDRLPIAEALCVDERGLPRRAIEPDLLAIPHFAAHPAVAGPIAIRAFAAAPLRGVEGVGLGAVFIADRVARTDFIDCALPILDDAADRIMIEASAPHHLRRMGRSTLDELERLIREATRNGDDELVTAIDRVLRAVLPHTGLRHL
;
A
#
# COMPACT_ATOMS: atom_id res chain seq x y z
N MET A 1 -15.32 12.18 -20.68
CA MET A 1 -14.12 11.34 -20.79
C MET A 1 -14.53 9.93 -20.43
N THR A 2 -14.63 9.05 -21.42
CA THR A 2 -14.98 7.63 -21.24
C THR A 2 -13.84 6.94 -20.52
N VAL A 3 -14.13 6.34 -19.36
CA VAL A 3 -13.23 5.41 -18.68
C VAL A 3 -12.94 4.28 -19.68
N PRO A 4 -11.68 3.97 -20.02
CA PRO A 4 -11.40 2.81 -20.84
C PRO A 4 -11.77 1.57 -20.04
N GLU A 5 -12.60 0.70 -20.62
CA GLU A 5 -12.85 -0.64 -20.09
C GLU A 5 -11.50 -1.34 -19.90
N SER A 6 -11.28 -1.83 -18.69
CA SER A 6 -10.13 -2.62 -18.28
C SER A 6 -10.11 -3.94 -19.05
N GLY A 7 -9.66 -3.92 -20.30
CA GLY A 7 -9.36 -5.13 -21.07
C GLY A 7 -8.29 -5.94 -20.33
N ASP A 8 -8.41 -7.26 -20.42
CA ASP A 8 -7.53 -8.29 -19.84
C ASP A 8 -6.04 -8.05 -20.17
N ILE A 9 -5.38 -7.14 -19.46
CA ILE A 9 -3.93 -7.09 -19.41
C ILE A 9 -3.50 -8.29 -18.56
N PRO A 10 -2.66 -9.20 -19.08
CA PRO A 10 -2.12 -10.30 -18.30
C PRO A 10 -1.46 -9.72 -17.05
N VAL A 11 -1.96 -10.10 -15.87
CA VAL A 11 -1.33 -9.74 -14.60
C VAL A 11 0.04 -10.40 -14.59
N SER A 12 1.10 -9.60 -14.43
CA SER A 12 2.46 -10.15 -14.35
C SER A 12 2.59 -11.10 -13.17
N SER A 13 3.48 -12.11 -13.25
CA SER A 13 3.71 -13.02 -12.12
C SER A 13 4.11 -12.26 -10.83
N ALA A 14 4.85 -11.16 -10.98
CA ALA A 14 5.19 -10.27 -9.89
C ALA A 14 3.95 -9.59 -9.26
N ASP A 15 3.01 -9.11 -10.07
CA ASP A 15 1.77 -8.52 -9.58
C ASP A 15 0.85 -9.56 -8.94
N ALA A 16 0.77 -10.76 -9.52
CA ALA A 16 0.01 -11.87 -8.95
C ALA A 16 0.56 -12.25 -7.57
N PHE A 17 1.89 -12.36 -7.44
CA PHE A 17 2.53 -12.63 -6.16
C PHE A 17 2.34 -11.48 -5.16
N ARG A 18 2.50 -10.22 -5.59
CA ARG A 18 2.23 -9.04 -4.75
C ARG A 18 0.79 -9.02 -4.24
N ARG A 19 -0.17 -9.41 -5.09
CA ARG A 19 -1.58 -9.50 -4.70
C ARG A 19 -1.81 -10.63 -3.70
N ALA A 20 -1.19 -11.79 -3.87
CA ALA A 20 -1.20 -12.85 -2.86
C ALA A 20 -0.65 -12.36 -1.50
N ALA A 21 0.51 -11.70 -1.51
CA ALA A 21 1.13 -11.14 -0.32
C ALA A 21 0.26 -10.05 0.33
N LEU A 22 -0.43 -9.23 -0.47
CA LEU A 22 -1.37 -8.22 0.03
C LEU A 22 -2.53 -8.85 0.80
N PHE A 23 -3.19 -9.86 0.23
CA PHE A 23 -4.31 -10.54 0.89
C PHE A 23 -3.88 -11.28 2.17
N ALA A 24 -2.64 -11.77 2.21
CA ALA A 24 -2.07 -12.41 3.39
C ALA A 24 -1.59 -11.43 4.47
N SER A 25 -1.37 -10.16 4.13
CA SER A 25 -0.84 -9.15 5.07
C SER A 25 -1.86 -8.60 6.07
N GLY A 26 -3.15 -8.70 5.75
CA GLY A 26 -4.24 -8.07 6.52
C GLY A 26 -4.40 -6.56 6.29
N LEU A 27 -3.58 -5.91 5.45
CA LEU A 27 -3.67 -4.47 5.16
C LEU A 27 -5.06 -4.07 4.63
N LEU A 28 -5.73 -4.95 3.88
CA LEU A 28 -7.07 -4.71 3.36
C LEU A 28 -8.15 -4.62 4.47
N ALA A 29 -7.92 -5.22 5.65
CA ALA A 29 -8.82 -5.11 6.79
C ALA A 29 -8.73 -3.75 7.48
N LEU A 30 -7.62 -3.02 7.29
CA LEU A 30 -7.30 -1.83 8.06
C LEU A 30 -8.22 -0.64 7.80
N ARG A 31 -8.97 -0.63 6.69
CA ARG A 31 -9.95 0.43 6.38
C ARG A 31 -10.90 0.72 7.54
N GLN A 32 -11.16 -0.28 8.38
CA GLN A 32 -12.07 -0.16 9.53
C GLN A 32 -11.34 -0.25 10.88
N SER A 33 -10.01 -0.19 10.91
CA SER A 33 -9.25 -0.24 12.16
C SER A 33 -9.25 1.13 12.83
N PRO A 34 -9.84 1.30 14.03
CA PRO A 34 -9.69 2.51 14.82
C PRO A 34 -8.22 2.74 15.20
N ARG A 35 -7.47 1.66 15.41
CA ARG A 35 -6.05 1.71 15.73
C ARG A 35 -5.23 2.33 14.59
N LEU A 36 -5.55 2.03 13.33
CA LEU A 36 -4.88 2.68 12.20
C LEU A 36 -5.14 4.20 12.20
N HIS A 37 -6.36 4.63 12.52
CA HIS A 37 -6.68 6.06 12.62
C HIS A 37 -5.86 6.73 13.73
N GLU A 38 -5.76 6.12 14.91
CA GLU A 38 -4.91 6.61 16.00
C GLU A 38 -3.45 6.74 15.59
N LEU A 39 -2.88 5.71 14.95
CA LEU A 39 -1.50 5.71 14.47
C LEU A 39 -1.24 6.84 13.46
N LEU A 40 -2.18 7.08 12.54
CA LEU A 40 -2.03 8.15 11.54
C LEU A 40 -2.21 9.55 12.13
N HIS A 41 -3.08 9.72 13.14
CA HIS A 41 -3.17 10.98 13.88
C HIS A 41 -1.88 11.25 14.68
N GLU A 42 -1.32 10.23 15.33
CA GLU A 42 -0.03 10.33 16.03
C GLU A 42 1.09 10.71 15.05
N LEU A 43 1.16 10.03 13.90
CA LEU A 43 2.14 10.31 12.85
C LEU A 43 2.03 11.76 12.32
N ALA A 44 0.80 12.21 11.99
CA ALA A 44 0.57 13.59 11.54
C ALA A 44 1.03 14.62 12.58
N HIS A 45 0.73 14.36 13.87
CA HIS A 45 1.14 15.21 14.97
C HIS A 45 2.67 15.23 15.16
N GLN A 46 3.32 14.06 15.19
CA GLN A 46 4.78 13.93 15.33
C GLN A 46 5.52 14.63 14.18
N ALA A 47 5.01 14.47 12.96
CA ALA A 47 5.58 15.12 11.76
C ALA A 47 5.20 16.61 11.64
N SER A 48 4.34 17.12 12.52
CA SER A 48 3.74 18.47 12.39
C SER A 48 3.20 18.72 10.98
N ALA A 49 2.58 17.71 10.37
CA ALA A 49 2.12 17.74 8.98
C ALA A 49 0.59 17.57 8.92
N PRO A 50 -0.12 18.33 8.07
CA PRO A 50 -1.58 18.27 8.01
C PRO A 50 -2.10 17.00 7.32
N ILE A 51 -1.23 16.27 6.61
CA ILE A 51 -1.59 15.07 5.85
C ILE A 51 -0.71 13.91 6.29
N ALA A 52 -1.35 12.79 6.62
CA ALA A 52 -0.71 11.50 6.83
C ALA A 52 -1.64 10.38 6.33
N GLY A 53 -1.09 9.31 5.76
CA GLY A 53 -1.92 8.24 5.22
C GLY A 53 -1.19 6.93 5.02
N VAL A 54 -2.00 5.90 4.81
CA VAL A 54 -1.52 4.61 4.31
C VAL A 54 -2.02 4.46 2.88
N SER A 55 -1.09 4.08 2.00
CA SER A 55 -1.37 3.65 0.65
C SER A 55 -1.23 2.14 0.53
N VAL A 56 -2.10 1.53 -0.25
CA VAL A 56 -2.09 0.10 -0.59
C VAL A 56 -2.22 -0.03 -2.10
N ILE A 57 -1.31 -0.75 -2.73
CA ILE A 57 -1.32 -0.92 -4.18
C ILE A 57 -2.03 -2.23 -4.51
N ASP A 58 -3.03 -2.17 -5.38
CA ASP A 58 -3.72 -3.35 -5.93
C ASP A 58 -4.00 -3.13 -7.42
N GLY A 59 -3.32 -3.92 -8.25
CA GLY A 59 -3.30 -3.73 -9.70
C GLY A 59 -2.86 -2.31 -10.10
N GLN A 60 -3.67 -1.64 -10.91
CA GLN A 60 -3.42 -0.31 -11.48
C GLN A 60 -3.87 0.84 -10.57
N PHE A 61 -4.12 0.57 -9.29
CA PHE A 61 -4.67 1.56 -8.38
C PHE A 61 -3.94 1.59 -7.05
N CYS A 62 -3.86 2.79 -6.51
CA CYS A 62 -3.45 3.06 -5.15
C CYS A 62 -4.70 3.38 -4.34
N TRP A 63 -4.97 2.55 -3.34
CA TRP A 63 -6.05 2.72 -2.38
C TRP A 63 -5.51 3.42 -1.13
N LEU A 64 -6.32 4.26 -0.53
CA LEU A 64 -6.01 4.93 0.73
C LEU A 64 -7.01 4.44 1.80
N PRO A 65 -6.73 3.31 2.49
CA PRO A 65 -7.66 2.78 3.50
C PRO A 65 -7.99 3.79 4.59
N VAL A 66 -7.00 4.61 4.96
CA VAL A 66 -7.14 5.74 5.87
C VAL A 66 -6.17 6.83 5.43
N ALA A 67 -6.66 8.05 5.32
CA ALA A 67 -5.86 9.25 5.11
C ALA A 67 -6.43 10.41 5.92
N ILE A 68 -5.56 11.11 6.64
CA ILE A 68 -5.87 12.34 7.36
C ILE A 68 -5.57 13.52 6.42
N GLY A 69 -6.47 14.50 6.34
CA GLY A 69 -6.27 15.71 5.54
C GLY A 69 -6.44 15.54 4.02
N LEU A 70 -6.87 14.34 3.57
CA LEU A 70 -7.21 14.01 2.19
C LEU A 70 -8.61 13.41 2.12
N ASP A 71 -9.40 13.85 1.14
CA ASP A 71 -10.72 13.27 0.81
C ASP A 71 -10.60 12.48 -0.49
N VAL A 72 -9.81 11.40 -0.45
CA VAL A 72 -9.52 10.52 -1.58
C VAL A 72 -9.42 9.08 -1.07
N ASP A 73 -10.28 8.20 -1.58
CA ASP A 73 -10.26 6.78 -1.22
C ASP A 73 -9.35 5.94 -2.13
N ARG A 74 -9.18 6.39 -3.38
CA ARG A 74 -8.47 5.67 -4.43
C ARG A 74 -8.04 6.63 -5.53
N LEU A 75 -6.90 6.36 -6.12
CA LEU A 75 -6.39 7.04 -7.31
C LEU A 75 -5.72 6.05 -8.27
N PRO A 76 -5.61 6.37 -9.56
CA PRO A 76 -4.78 5.62 -10.49
C PRO A 76 -3.33 5.53 -9.97
N ILE A 77 -2.67 4.39 -10.17
CA ILE A 77 -1.30 4.20 -9.67
C ILE A 77 -0.32 5.25 -10.23
N ALA A 78 -0.55 5.71 -11.47
CA ALA A 78 0.22 6.75 -12.13
C ALA A 78 0.10 8.14 -11.46
N GLU A 79 -0.89 8.34 -10.58
CA GLU A 79 -1.10 9.58 -9.84
C GLU A 79 -0.61 9.48 -8.38
N ALA A 80 -0.03 8.33 -7.99
CA ALA A 80 0.39 8.07 -6.62
C ALA A 80 1.85 8.47 -6.38
N LEU A 81 2.08 9.48 -5.53
CA LEU A 81 3.44 9.94 -5.19
C LEU A 81 4.28 8.88 -4.46
N CYS A 82 3.62 7.91 -3.82
CA CYS A 82 4.25 6.84 -3.06
C CYS A 82 4.79 5.69 -3.91
N VAL A 83 4.63 5.72 -5.24
CA VAL A 83 5.18 4.73 -6.15
C VAL A 83 6.30 5.30 -7.02
N ASP A 84 7.20 4.43 -7.47
CA ASP A 84 8.19 4.76 -8.51
C ASP A 84 7.59 4.58 -9.92
N GLU A 85 8.38 4.90 -10.94
CA GLU A 85 8.00 4.77 -12.35
C GLU A 85 7.66 3.34 -12.79
N ARG A 86 7.97 2.33 -11.97
CA ARG A 86 7.62 0.92 -12.19
C ARG A 86 6.33 0.52 -11.47
N GLY A 87 5.71 1.44 -10.73
CA GLY A 87 4.52 1.17 -9.92
C GLY A 87 4.84 0.44 -8.61
N LEU A 88 6.09 0.45 -8.15
CA LEU A 88 6.50 -0.17 -6.89
C LEU A 88 6.52 0.87 -5.77
N PRO A 89 6.19 0.51 -4.51
CA PRO A 89 6.30 1.46 -3.41
C PRO A 89 7.73 1.94 -3.25
N ARG A 90 7.90 3.26 -3.11
CA ARG A 90 9.21 3.88 -2.96
C ARG A 90 9.38 4.54 -1.60
N ARG A 91 10.61 4.53 -1.11
CA ARG A 91 11.04 5.45 -0.05
C ARG A 91 11.29 6.81 -0.69
N ALA A 92 10.75 7.87 -0.09
CA ALA A 92 10.87 9.22 -0.65
C ALA A 92 11.02 10.26 0.47
N ILE A 93 11.80 11.31 0.18
CA ILE A 93 11.83 12.56 0.93
C ILE A 93 11.92 13.68 -0.10
N GLU A 94 10.81 14.38 -0.29
CA GLU A 94 10.66 15.44 -1.28
C GLU A 94 10.22 16.71 -0.54
N PRO A 95 11.15 17.57 -0.10
CA PRO A 95 10.84 18.74 0.71
C PRO A 95 10.12 19.85 -0.07
N ASP A 96 10.27 19.88 -1.40
CA ASP A 96 9.54 20.76 -2.32
C ASP A 96 9.40 20.09 -3.71
N LEU A 97 8.29 19.39 -3.94
CA LEU A 97 7.96 18.73 -5.21
C LEU A 97 7.86 19.71 -6.38
N LEU A 98 7.49 20.97 -6.14
CA LEU A 98 7.43 21.98 -7.21
C LEU A 98 8.83 22.35 -7.73
N ALA A 99 9.87 22.15 -6.91
CA ALA A 99 11.26 22.35 -7.34
C ALA A 99 11.77 21.19 -8.22
N ILE A 100 11.00 20.10 -8.36
CA ILE A 100 11.38 18.91 -9.11
C ILE A 100 10.63 18.90 -10.46
N PRO A 101 11.34 19.07 -11.61
CA PRO A 101 10.68 19.32 -12.89
C PRO A 101 9.64 18.28 -13.33
N HIS A 102 9.85 16.99 -13.04
CA HIS A 102 8.91 15.94 -13.42
C HIS A 102 7.70 15.83 -12.48
N PHE A 103 7.76 16.41 -11.27
CA PHE A 103 6.62 16.48 -10.34
C PHE A 103 5.81 17.77 -10.50
N ALA A 104 6.37 18.83 -11.09
CA ALA A 104 5.67 20.10 -11.23
C ALA A 104 4.33 19.99 -11.99
N ALA A 105 4.22 19.06 -12.95
CA ALA A 105 2.98 18.79 -13.70
C ALA A 105 2.19 17.59 -13.16
N HIS A 106 2.65 16.94 -12.09
CA HIS A 106 2.02 15.74 -11.54
C HIS A 106 0.65 16.10 -10.93
N PRO A 107 -0.42 15.29 -11.13
CA PRO A 107 -1.77 15.63 -10.68
C PRO A 107 -1.88 15.91 -9.17
N ALA A 108 -1.14 15.16 -8.34
CA ALA A 108 -1.11 15.41 -6.90
C ALA A 108 -0.46 16.75 -6.49
N VAL A 109 0.34 17.36 -7.38
CA VAL A 109 1.08 18.61 -7.14
C VAL A 109 0.38 19.80 -7.80
N ALA A 110 0.05 19.69 -9.08
CA ALA A 110 -0.60 20.76 -9.85
C ALA A 110 -2.13 20.80 -9.68
N GLY A 111 -2.73 19.72 -9.21
CA GLY A 111 -4.17 19.59 -9.02
C GLY A 111 -4.67 20.10 -7.67
N PRO A 112 -5.95 19.87 -7.36
CA PRO A 112 -6.61 20.42 -6.16
C PRO A 112 -6.02 19.96 -4.83
N ILE A 113 -5.33 18.82 -4.79
CA ILE A 113 -4.66 18.33 -3.58
C ILE A 113 -3.48 19.23 -3.21
N ALA A 114 -2.77 19.75 -4.23
CA ALA A 114 -1.67 20.69 -4.14
C ALA A 114 -0.56 20.27 -3.16
N ILE A 115 -0.12 19.01 -3.22
CA ILE A 115 1.00 18.53 -2.40
C ILE A 115 2.28 19.22 -2.82
N ARG A 116 2.99 19.78 -1.83
CA ARG A 116 4.27 20.45 -2.03
C ARG A 116 5.41 19.73 -1.32
N ALA A 117 5.22 19.23 -0.11
CA ALA A 117 6.20 18.36 0.55
C ALA A 117 5.63 16.96 0.73
N PHE A 118 6.46 15.94 0.57
CA PHE A 118 6.05 14.54 0.65
C PHE A 118 7.18 13.66 1.18
N ALA A 119 6.88 12.77 2.12
CA ALA A 119 7.80 11.73 2.54
C ALA A 119 7.06 10.42 2.74
N ALA A 120 7.70 9.30 2.39
CA ALA A 120 7.07 7.98 2.45
C ALA A 120 8.07 6.87 2.81
N ALA A 121 7.58 5.87 3.55
CA ALA A 121 8.28 4.62 3.83
C ALA A 121 7.44 3.42 3.34
N PRO A 122 8.06 2.46 2.60
CA PRO A 122 7.35 1.28 2.09
C PRO A 122 6.82 0.38 3.20
N LEU A 123 5.58 -0.09 3.03
CA LEU A 123 4.99 -1.19 3.79
C LEU A 123 5.37 -2.51 3.12
N ARG A 124 6.12 -3.35 3.82
CA ARG A 124 6.65 -4.61 3.30
C ARG A 124 5.90 -5.79 3.89
N GLY A 125 5.34 -6.61 3.01
CA GLY A 125 4.68 -7.85 3.37
C GLY A 125 5.65 -9.02 3.54
N VAL A 126 5.08 -10.22 3.47
CA VAL A 126 5.81 -11.49 3.41
C VAL A 126 6.86 -11.43 2.29
N GLU A 127 8.05 -11.96 2.56
CA GLU A 127 9.20 -11.96 1.62
C GLU A 127 9.67 -10.56 1.17
N GLY A 128 9.33 -9.52 1.94
CA GLY A 128 9.82 -8.16 1.71
C GLY A 128 9.14 -7.43 0.55
N VAL A 129 8.09 -8.02 -0.03
CA VAL A 129 7.33 -7.45 -1.14
C VAL A 129 6.70 -6.13 -0.72
N GLY A 130 6.89 -5.09 -1.54
CA GLY A 130 6.25 -3.80 -1.32
C GLY A 130 4.75 -3.87 -1.60
N LEU A 131 3.93 -3.62 -0.59
CA LEU A 131 2.47 -3.66 -0.69
C LEU A 131 1.84 -2.26 -0.78
N GLY A 132 2.61 -1.24 -0.40
CA GLY A 132 2.18 0.15 -0.34
C GLY A 132 3.17 0.97 0.48
N ALA A 133 2.74 2.09 1.03
CA ALA A 133 3.58 2.96 1.84
C ALA A 133 2.76 3.70 2.90
N VAL A 134 3.37 3.96 4.05
CA VAL A 134 2.93 5.02 4.95
C VAL A 134 3.59 6.33 4.50
N PHE A 135 2.84 7.43 4.52
CA PHE A 135 3.34 8.72 4.07
C PHE A 135 2.84 9.88 4.93
N ILE A 136 3.59 10.96 4.88
CA ILE A 136 3.22 12.30 5.34
C ILE A 136 3.35 13.29 4.20
N ALA A 137 2.52 14.32 4.21
CA ALA A 137 2.56 15.35 3.19
C ALA A 137 2.15 16.72 3.72
N ASP A 138 2.52 17.75 2.97
CA ASP A 138 2.15 19.14 3.26
C ASP A 138 1.92 19.91 1.95
N ARG A 139 1.12 20.97 2.02
CA ARG A 139 0.86 21.91 0.91
C ARG A 139 1.86 23.07 0.89
N VAL A 140 2.76 23.14 1.87
CA VAL A 140 3.93 24.01 1.90
C VAL A 140 5.22 23.20 1.79
N ALA A 141 6.34 23.86 1.45
CA ALA A 141 7.65 23.22 1.47
C ALA A 141 8.09 22.91 2.91
N ARG A 142 8.78 21.79 3.11
CA ARG A 142 9.17 21.26 4.43
C ARG A 142 10.61 20.75 4.40
N THR A 143 11.58 21.64 4.61
CA THR A 143 13.01 21.26 4.66
C THR A 143 13.32 20.38 5.86
N ASP A 144 12.53 20.49 6.94
CA ASP A 144 12.64 19.67 8.14
C ASP A 144 12.38 18.17 7.88
N PHE A 145 11.64 17.81 6.83
CA PHE A 145 11.42 16.41 6.45
C PHE A 145 12.73 15.66 6.14
N ILE A 146 13.76 16.37 5.68
CA ILE A 146 15.07 15.78 5.35
C ILE A 146 15.67 15.06 6.56
N ASP A 147 15.55 15.67 7.73
CA ASP A 147 16.24 15.21 8.94
C ASP A 147 15.34 14.30 9.80
N CYS A 148 14.02 14.50 9.78
CA CYS A 148 13.12 13.87 10.74
C CYS A 148 12.13 12.85 10.16
N ALA A 149 11.85 12.87 8.85
CA ALA A 149 10.71 12.12 8.32
C ALA A 149 10.92 10.59 8.34
N LEU A 150 12.09 10.11 7.89
CA LEU A 150 12.29 8.66 7.72
C LEU A 150 12.22 7.87 9.03
N PRO A 151 12.88 8.27 10.14
CA PRO A 151 12.79 7.50 11.38
C PRO A 151 11.35 7.35 11.89
N ILE A 152 10.54 8.42 11.77
CA ILE A 152 9.14 8.42 12.21
C ILE A 152 8.28 7.56 11.28
N LEU A 153 8.52 7.64 9.97
CA LEU A 153 7.80 6.84 8.98
C LEU A 153 8.16 5.34 9.06
N ASP A 154 9.41 5.01 9.36
CA ASP A 154 9.85 3.62 9.54
C ASP A 154 9.21 3.01 10.80
N ASP A 155 9.19 3.72 11.93
CA ASP A 155 8.44 3.29 13.14
C ASP A 155 6.96 3.10 12.84
N ALA A 156 6.34 4.06 12.15
CA ALA A 156 4.94 3.96 11.75
C ALA A 156 4.69 2.76 10.82
N ALA A 157 5.58 2.51 9.86
CA ALA A 157 5.46 1.37 8.94
C ALA A 157 5.44 0.04 9.70
N ASP A 158 6.36 -0.14 10.65
CA ASP A 158 6.43 -1.35 11.47
C ASP A 158 5.16 -1.52 12.32
N ARG A 159 4.71 -0.44 12.98
CA ARG A 159 3.50 -0.46 13.81
C ARG A 159 2.23 -0.76 12.99
N ILE A 160 2.14 -0.23 11.77
CA ILE A 160 1.04 -0.49 10.85
C ILE A 160 1.04 -1.95 10.39
N MET A 161 2.21 -2.52 10.06
CA MET A 161 2.31 -3.92 9.65
C MET A 161 2.01 -4.89 10.80
N ILE A 162 2.40 -4.55 12.03
CA ILE A 162 2.02 -5.29 13.24
C ILE A 162 0.49 -5.27 13.43
N GLU A 163 -0.13 -4.10 13.30
CA GLU A 163 -1.60 -3.97 13.38
C GLU A 163 -2.27 -4.76 12.25
N ALA A 164 -1.81 -4.65 11.00
CA ALA A 164 -2.36 -5.37 9.84
C ALA A 164 -2.37 -6.89 10.03
N SER A 165 -1.26 -7.43 10.55
CA SER A 165 -1.07 -8.87 10.75
C SER A 165 -1.76 -9.42 11.99
N ALA A 166 -2.47 -8.58 12.76
CA ALA A 166 -3.15 -9.04 13.96
C ALA A 166 -4.16 -10.16 13.66
N PRO A 167 -4.19 -11.27 14.44
CA PRO A 167 -4.99 -12.45 14.11
C PRO A 167 -6.49 -12.19 13.91
N HIS A 168 -7.05 -11.16 14.55
CA HIS A 168 -8.47 -10.83 14.39
C HIS A 168 -8.80 -10.25 13.00
N HIS A 169 -7.89 -9.48 12.40
CA HIS A 169 -8.03 -9.00 11.01
C HIS A 169 -7.93 -10.16 10.03
N LEU A 170 -6.94 -11.05 10.22
CA LEU A 170 -6.76 -12.22 9.38
C LEU A 170 -7.91 -13.22 9.52
N ARG A 171 -8.51 -13.39 10.71
CA ARG A 171 -9.73 -14.20 10.90
C ARG A 171 -10.93 -13.59 10.19
N ARG A 172 -11.09 -12.28 10.28
CA ARG A 172 -12.18 -11.55 9.64
C ARG A 172 -12.12 -11.66 8.11
N MET A 173 -10.91 -11.56 7.56
CA MET A 173 -10.67 -11.68 6.11
C MET A 173 -10.46 -13.12 5.64
N GLY A 174 -10.35 -14.08 6.55
CA GLY A 174 -9.79 -15.41 6.29
C GLY A 174 -10.35 -16.08 5.04
N ARG A 175 -11.68 -16.12 4.91
CA ARG A 175 -12.33 -16.75 3.76
C ARG A 175 -11.96 -16.05 2.45
N SER A 176 -12.05 -14.72 2.40
CA SER A 176 -11.70 -13.92 1.22
C SER A 176 -10.22 -14.02 0.85
N THR A 177 -9.34 -14.08 1.85
CA THR A 177 -7.90 -14.34 1.64
C THR A 177 -7.66 -15.71 1.02
N LEU A 178 -8.27 -16.77 1.56
CA LEU A 178 -8.09 -18.12 1.00
C LEU A 178 -8.66 -18.23 -0.42
N ASP A 179 -9.89 -17.75 -0.65
CA ASP A 179 -10.53 -17.81 -1.96
C ASP A 179 -9.68 -17.11 -3.03
N GLU A 180 -9.04 -15.99 -2.68
CA GLU A 180 -8.15 -15.25 -3.58
C GLU A 180 -6.83 -15.99 -3.84
N LEU A 181 -6.17 -16.50 -2.80
CA LEU A 181 -4.92 -17.26 -2.95
C LEU A 181 -5.13 -18.50 -3.82
N GLU A 182 -6.23 -19.23 -3.59
CA GLU A 182 -6.58 -20.37 -4.43
C GLU A 182 -6.89 -19.97 -5.88
N ARG A 183 -7.54 -18.82 -6.10
CA ARG A 183 -7.80 -18.29 -7.44
C ARG A 183 -6.49 -18.01 -8.17
N LEU A 184 -5.52 -17.37 -7.50
CA LEU A 184 -4.21 -17.07 -8.07
C LEU A 184 -3.40 -18.34 -8.34
N ILE A 185 -3.44 -19.34 -7.45
CA ILE A 185 -2.80 -20.65 -7.70
C ILE A 185 -3.39 -21.30 -8.95
N ARG A 186 -4.72 -21.37 -9.06
CA ARG A 186 -5.39 -21.95 -10.25
C ARG A 186 -5.04 -21.21 -11.53
N GLU A 187 -4.85 -19.89 -11.47
CA GLU A 187 -4.44 -19.07 -12.60
C GLU A 187 -2.99 -19.34 -13.00
N ALA A 188 -2.07 -19.36 -12.05
CA ALA A 188 -0.66 -19.68 -12.27
C ALA A 188 -0.48 -21.10 -12.85
N THR A 189 -1.22 -22.10 -12.34
CA THR A 189 -1.21 -23.47 -12.89
C THR A 189 -1.71 -23.51 -14.34
N ARG A 190 -2.77 -22.77 -14.68
CA ARG A 190 -3.26 -22.70 -16.06
C ARG A 190 -2.25 -22.06 -17.02
N ASN A 191 -1.43 -21.13 -16.51
CA ASN A 191 -0.40 -20.45 -17.27
C ASN A 191 0.93 -21.23 -17.31
N GLY A 192 1.05 -22.36 -16.60
CA GLY A 192 2.28 -23.15 -16.51
C GLY A 192 3.39 -22.49 -15.69
N ASP A 193 3.04 -21.57 -14.79
CA ASP A 193 4.00 -20.85 -13.93
C ASP A 193 4.17 -21.57 -12.58
N ASP A 194 4.94 -22.66 -12.59
CA ASP A 194 5.18 -23.50 -11.41
C ASP A 194 5.93 -22.78 -10.29
N GLU A 195 6.78 -21.80 -10.64
CA GLU A 195 7.48 -20.96 -9.67
C GLU A 195 6.48 -20.08 -8.90
N LEU A 196 5.56 -19.42 -9.60
CA LEU A 196 4.51 -18.63 -8.97
C LEU A 196 3.56 -19.48 -8.14
N VAL A 197 3.19 -20.69 -8.60
CA VAL A 197 2.39 -21.63 -7.81
C VAL A 197 3.07 -21.94 -6.47
N THR A 198 4.37 -22.24 -6.52
CA THR A 198 5.16 -22.56 -5.32
C THR A 198 5.28 -21.36 -4.38
N ALA A 199 5.46 -20.16 -4.92
CA ALA A 199 5.54 -18.93 -4.13
C ALA A 199 4.20 -18.63 -3.42
N ILE A 200 3.07 -18.75 -4.13
CA ILE A 200 1.75 -18.48 -3.54
C ILE A 200 1.34 -19.57 -2.55
N ASP A 201 1.67 -20.85 -2.79
CA ASP A 201 1.43 -21.93 -1.83
C ASP A 201 2.18 -21.70 -0.50
N ARG A 202 3.39 -21.13 -0.56
CA ARG A 202 4.15 -20.75 0.65
C ARG A 202 3.43 -19.65 1.44
N VAL A 203 2.92 -18.63 0.75
CA VAL A 203 2.12 -17.55 1.37
C VAL A 203 0.84 -18.13 2.00
N LEU A 204 0.14 -19.02 1.29
CA LEU A 204 -1.05 -19.71 1.77
C LEU A 204 -0.78 -20.48 3.06
N ARG A 205 0.27 -21.30 3.10
CA ARG A 205 0.67 -22.06 4.30
C ARG A 205 1.02 -21.15 5.48
N ALA A 206 1.63 -20.00 5.22
CA ALA A 206 1.98 -19.04 6.26
C ALA A 206 0.74 -18.37 6.87
N VAL A 207 -0.27 -18.02 6.07
CA VAL A 207 -1.45 -17.30 6.56
C VAL A 207 -2.53 -18.22 7.14
N LEU A 208 -2.64 -19.45 6.64
CA LEU A 208 -3.69 -20.43 7.03
C LEU A 208 -3.92 -20.53 8.54
N PRO A 209 -2.89 -20.73 9.40
CA PRO A 209 -3.08 -20.85 10.86
C PRO A 209 -3.73 -19.63 11.51
N HIS A 210 -3.58 -18.46 10.89
CA HIS A 210 -4.08 -17.19 11.41
C HIS A 210 -5.50 -16.86 10.95
N THR A 211 -6.01 -17.53 9.91
CA THR A 211 -7.37 -17.31 9.37
C THR A 211 -8.48 -17.89 10.25
N GLY A 212 -8.16 -18.79 11.18
CA GLY A 212 -9.17 -19.49 12.01
C GLY A 212 -9.99 -20.55 11.26
N LEU A 213 -9.71 -20.77 9.97
CA LEU A 213 -10.30 -21.83 9.16
C LEU A 213 -9.50 -23.13 9.37
N ARG A 214 -10.19 -24.26 9.57
CA ARG A 214 -9.54 -25.59 9.62
C ARG A 214 -9.34 -26.10 8.20
N HIS A 215 -8.31 -26.92 7.99
CA HIS A 215 -8.09 -27.65 6.73
C HIS A 215 -9.41 -28.31 6.27
N LEU A 216 -9.84 -27.98 5.06
CA LEU A 216 -10.82 -28.77 4.30
C LEU A 216 -10.10 -29.95 3.66
#